data_AF-A0A183V670-F1
#
_entry.id   AF-A0A183V670-F1
#
_cell.length_a   1.000
_cell.length_b   1.000
_cell.length_c   1.000
_cell.angle_alpha   90.00
_cell.angle_beta   90.00
_cell.angle_gamma   90.00
#
_symmetry.space_group_name_H-M   'P 1'
#
loop_
_entity.id
_entity.type
_entity.pdbx_description
1 polymer ?
#
loop_
_entity_poly.entity_id
_entity_poly.type
_entity_poly.pdbx_seq_one_letter_code
_entity_poly.pdbx_strand_id
1 'polypeptide(L)'
;MWTCLLSAATVIFSEYLKAAKNLCLDSALERRLEYHAQFLLVMFNHNLKEIRRCADSCLSMLVDTFPHLLWNGRVLSTALQLLEALSINIDNDTECTNSILSLPALEWTIQLQDSLAQRKSVVQDFSQRCKQILHEAIKWAPGSTRSHLVEYVANSNSASNNSFRLTVEAVLKESEGDANEGETAPGASIYLSSLHLRSLYLGQVKGMLAMGKLGESAKAEFRLIERLEGDLDRACETGCDEEMMDAVMKLAALFISLKELNTRLLHTLVSVAARNFTESTMRLCVMSWNWILVARDDIHLSFLREMASCWTSLVQKEAGLFERDPPFVSPLSVQYCSRPKSPFIQPHSYSSREQLDILEMMFVQSLSLTVGQPAPGLSNAASSPTVLLEPNFVPGNAMMSRSVEAVGVRFRLLNCVLSMIQGDSLSSQLSKNVLRQRVYAAALDYFTVAPQTPTQSSTQLRNDIKLLIAFWNTLFADVKYIKKEMFASVDAELNVSSVQQILSDQYKSESILNNRADAQTWHAAASTSTNWITVVASQGKASALQRSTLSCDPRRRDPRGDVEKQVKLYNKRRNLILAFIVSFF
;
A
#
# COMPACT_ATOMS: atom_id res chain seq x y z
N MET A 1 30.43 23.06 24.77
CA MET A 1 30.19 21.61 24.93
C MET A 1 28.74 21.23 24.69
N TRP A 2 27.75 21.81 25.40
CA TRP A 2 26.33 21.48 25.20
C TRP A 2 25.82 21.66 23.75
N THR A 3 26.16 22.79 23.11
CA THR A 3 25.83 23.04 21.70
C THR A 3 26.46 22.01 20.75
N CYS A 4 27.70 21.58 21.03
CA CYS A 4 28.39 20.54 20.26
C CYS A 4 27.68 19.18 20.38
N LEU A 5 27.17 18.84 21.58
CA LEU A 5 26.40 17.61 21.80
C LEU A 5 25.07 17.64 21.04
N LEU A 6 24.34 18.77 21.06
CA LEU A 6 23.10 18.92 20.30
C LEU A 6 23.33 18.83 18.79
N SER A 7 24.39 19.46 18.26
CA SER A 7 24.75 19.33 16.85
C SER A 7 25.21 17.92 16.48
N ALA A 8 25.93 17.25 17.38
CA ALA A 8 26.34 15.87 17.15
C ALA A 8 25.14 14.92 17.13
N ALA A 9 24.16 15.13 18.01
CA ALA A 9 22.95 14.31 18.07
C ALA A 9 22.17 14.31 16.76
N THR A 10 21.96 15.49 16.14
CA THR A 10 21.25 15.58 14.85
C THR A 10 22.02 14.90 13.72
N VAL A 11 23.36 15.05 13.68
CA VAL A 11 24.21 14.39 12.69
C VAL A 11 24.19 12.87 12.87
N ILE A 12 24.39 12.37 14.09
CA ILE A 12 24.35 10.93 14.41
C ILE A 12 22.99 10.34 14.04
N PHE A 13 21.91 11.05 14.38
CA PHE A 13 20.56 10.60 14.04
C PHE A 13 20.35 10.57 12.52
N SER A 14 20.87 11.55 11.77
CA SER A 14 20.79 11.55 10.31
C SER A 14 21.52 10.35 9.68
N GLU A 15 22.70 9.98 10.21
CA GLU A 15 23.43 8.79 9.75
C GLU A 15 22.71 7.49 10.13
N TYR A 16 22.11 7.44 11.32
CA TYR A 16 21.24 6.33 11.71
C TYR A 16 20.07 6.15 10.73
N LEU A 17 19.38 7.24 10.34
CA LEU A 17 18.27 7.17 9.39
C LEU A 17 18.72 6.69 8.01
N LYS A 18 19.91 7.13 7.53
CA LYS A 18 20.50 6.63 6.27
C LYS A 18 20.80 5.14 6.34
N ALA A 19 21.36 4.67 7.45
CA ALA A 19 21.63 3.25 7.66
C ALA A 19 20.32 2.44 7.74
N ALA A 20 19.32 2.94 8.46
CA ALA A 20 18.01 2.31 8.61
C ALA A 20 17.28 2.18 7.27
N LYS A 21 17.40 3.17 6.37
CA LYS A 21 16.80 3.13 5.03
C LYS A 21 17.36 2.01 4.14
N ASN A 22 18.59 1.57 4.40
CA ASN A 22 19.21 0.48 3.65
C ASN A 22 18.84 -0.90 4.18
N LEU A 23 18.17 -0.98 5.33
CA LEU A 23 17.65 -2.23 5.87
C LEU A 23 16.29 -2.55 5.22
N CYS A 24 15.97 -3.84 5.11
CA CYS A 24 14.62 -4.26 4.73
C CYS A 24 13.63 -3.80 5.82
N LEU A 25 12.49 -3.25 5.40
CA LEU A 25 11.38 -2.89 6.28
C LEU A 25 10.74 -4.19 6.81
N ASP A 26 11.25 -4.66 7.94
CA ASP A 26 10.64 -5.74 8.71
C ASP A 26 9.89 -5.15 9.92
N SER A 27 8.96 -5.92 10.47
CA SER A 27 8.18 -5.64 11.68
C SER A 27 9.04 -5.15 12.86
N ALA A 28 10.28 -5.64 12.98
CA ALA A 28 11.22 -5.21 14.01
C ALA A 28 11.78 -3.80 13.78
N LEU A 29 12.04 -3.43 12.52
CA LEU A 29 12.48 -2.08 12.16
C LEU A 29 11.34 -1.09 12.35
N GLU A 30 10.12 -1.44 11.92
CA GLU A 30 8.92 -0.63 12.08
C GLU A 30 8.70 -0.26 13.56
N ARG A 31 8.70 -1.25 14.46
CA ARG A 31 8.57 -1.01 15.91
C ARG A 31 9.67 -0.10 16.47
N ARG A 32 10.89 -0.17 15.93
CA ARG A 32 11.99 0.69 16.36
C ARG A 32 11.77 2.14 15.90
N LEU A 33 11.30 2.33 14.68
CA LEU A 33 10.95 3.65 14.15
C LEU A 33 9.78 4.26 14.92
N GLU A 34 8.75 3.46 15.24
CA GLU A 34 7.65 3.86 16.13
C GLU A 34 8.17 4.30 17.50
N TYR A 35 9.04 3.51 18.13
CA TYR A 35 9.65 3.84 19.41
C TYR A 35 10.39 5.18 19.37
N HIS A 36 11.19 5.44 18.33
CA HIS A 36 11.86 6.73 18.16
C HIS A 36 10.88 7.88 17.96
N ALA A 37 9.82 7.70 17.17
CA ALA A 37 8.80 8.72 16.99
C ALA A 37 8.11 9.07 18.32
N GLN A 38 7.71 8.06 19.10
CA GLN A 38 7.10 8.23 20.42
C GLN A 38 8.05 8.95 21.40
N PHE A 39 9.32 8.52 21.45
CA PHE A 39 10.33 9.19 22.25
C PHE A 39 10.48 10.68 21.90
N LEU A 40 10.58 10.98 20.60
CA LEU A 40 10.73 12.36 20.14
C LEU A 40 9.49 13.22 20.44
N LEU A 41 8.28 12.66 20.37
CA LEU A 41 7.05 13.33 20.78
C LEU A 41 7.04 13.65 22.29
N VAL A 42 7.55 12.75 23.13
CA VAL A 42 7.72 13.02 24.57
C VAL A 42 8.73 14.15 24.78
N MET A 43 9.91 14.05 24.16
CA MET A 43 10.99 15.03 24.31
C MET A 43 10.65 16.41 23.72
N PHE A 44 9.72 16.49 22.77
CA PHE A 44 9.18 17.76 22.26
C PHE A 44 8.50 18.57 23.37
N ASN A 45 8.04 17.93 24.45
CA ASN A 45 7.33 18.58 25.56
C ASN A 45 8.22 18.88 26.77
N HIS A 46 9.54 18.74 26.63
CA HIS A 46 10.51 18.94 27.71
C HIS A 46 10.60 20.41 28.20
N ASN A 47 10.96 20.64 29.47
CA ASN A 47 11.14 21.99 30.03
C ASN A 47 12.21 22.82 29.29
N LEU A 48 13.35 22.23 28.96
CA LEU A 48 14.45 22.86 28.22
C LEU A 48 14.12 23.07 26.73
N LYS A 49 14.10 24.34 26.31
CA LYS A 49 13.83 24.76 24.92
C LYS A 49 14.78 24.14 23.88
N GLU A 50 16.07 24.01 24.21
CA GLU A 50 17.07 23.46 23.28
C GLU A 50 16.85 21.96 23.02
N ILE A 51 16.38 21.22 24.01
CA ILE A 51 16.01 19.81 23.84
C ILE A 51 14.76 19.70 22.95
N ARG A 52 13.75 20.55 23.19
CA ARG A 52 12.54 20.59 22.34
C ARG A 52 12.87 20.85 20.86
N ARG A 53 13.75 21.81 20.59
CA ARG A 53 14.23 22.13 19.22
C ARG A 53 14.96 20.96 18.58
N CYS A 54 15.83 20.29 19.32
CA CYS A 54 16.54 19.11 18.82
C CYS A 54 15.56 17.96 18.54
N ALA A 55 14.60 17.71 19.44
CA ALA A 55 13.58 16.69 19.25
C ALA A 55 12.71 16.98 18.02
N ASP A 56 12.29 18.22 17.80
CA ASP A 56 11.50 18.61 16.63
C ASP A 56 12.28 18.47 15.31
N SER A 57 13.56 18.82 15.32
CA SER A 57 14.45 18.62 14.16
C SER A 57 14.61 17.13 13.85
N CYS A 58 14.85 16.30 14.87
CA CYS A 58 14.93 14.85 14.69
C CYS A 58 13.60 14.25 14.22
N LEU A 59 12.46 14.69 14.77
CA LEU A 59 11.14 14.22 14.35
C LEU A 59 10.87 14.57 12.89
N SER A 60 11.23 15.78 12.46
CA SER A 60 11.12 16.20 11.06
C SER A 60 11.99 15.33 10.15
N MET A 61 13.27 15.11 10.49
CA MET A 61 14.16 14.23 9.72
C MET A 61 13.64 12.79 9.64
N LEU A 62 13.07 12.27 10.74
CA LEU A 62 12.49 10.94 10.81
C LEU A 62 11.32 10.81 9.84
N VAL A 63 10.37 11.74 9.90
CA VAL A 63 9.18 11.78 9.04
C VAL A 63 9.56 12.01 7.57
N ASP A 64 10.53 12.88 7.28
CA ASP A 64 10.99 13.13 5.92
C ASP A 64 11.63 11.87 5.29
N THR A 65 12.26 11.04 6.12
CA THR A 65 12.86 9.77 5.67
C THR A 65 11.84 8.64 5.59
N PHE A 66 10.91 8.58 6.55
CA PHE A 66 9.88 7.55 6.71
C PHE A 66 8.51 8.21 6.87
N PRO A 67 7.89 8.68 5.76
CA PRO A 67 6.64 9.45 5.83
C PRO A 67 5.47 8.67 6.43
N HIS A 68 5.49 7.35 6.33
CA HIS A 68 4.41 6.48 6.81
C HIS A 68 4.19 6.55 8.33
N LEU A 69 5.19 6.99 9.07
CA LEU A 69 5.07 7.23 10.52
C LEU A 69 4.05 8.34 10.85
N LEU A 70 3.74 9.24 9.92
CA LEU A 70 2.73 10.29 10.13
C LEU A 70 1.33 9.72 10.34
N TRP A 71 0.98 8.65 9.63
CA TRP A 71 -0.33 7.99 9.72
C TRP A 71 -0.26 6.65 10.45
N ASN A 72 0.84 6.37 11.16
CA ASN A 72 0.94 5.19 12.01
C ASN A 72 0.04 5.35 13.24
N GLY A 73 -0.82 4.36 13.49
CA GLY A 73 -1.80 4.41 14.57
C GLY A 73 -1.23 4.60 15.97
N ARG A 74 -0.05 4.02 16.27
CA ARG A 74 0.62 4.16 17.57
C ARG A 74 1.20 5.56 17.76
N VAL A 75 1.84 6.11 16.72
CA VAL A 75 2.39 7.47 16.75
C VAL A 75 1.27 8.50 16.92
N LEU A 76 0.19 8.38 16.15
CA LEU A 76 -1.00 9.23 16.27
C LEU A 76 -1.64 9.14 17.66
N SER A 77 -1.82 7.92 18.18
CA SER A 77 -2.37 7.71 19.52
C SER A 77 -1.50 8.33 20.60
N THR A 78 -0.17 8.16 20.52
CA THR A 78 0.77 8.79 21.46
C THR A 78 0.69 10.31 21.40
N ALA A 79 0.66 10.91 20.21
CA ALA A 79 0.55 12.37 20.07
C ALA A 79 -0.72 12.92 20.73
N LEU A 80 -1.86 12.23 20.54
CA LEU A 80 -3.15 12.63 21.13
C LEU A 80 -3.18 12.39 22.65
N GLN A 81 -2.68 11.25 23.14
CA GLN A 81 -2.59 10.95 24.58
C GLN A 81 -1.73 11.96 25.32
N LEU A 82 -0.57 12.32 24.76
CA LEU A 82 0.32 13.33 25.32
C LEU A 82 -0.38 14.68 25.41
N LEU A 83 -1.04 15.11 24.34
CA LEU A 83 -1.72 16.40 24.29
C LEU A 83 -2.86 16.47 25.30
N GLU A 84 -3.59 15.37 25.45
CA GLU A 84 -4.66 15.24 26.43
C GLU A 84 -4.14 15.27 27.87
N ALA A 85 -3.11 14.48 28.18
CA ALA A 85 -2.50 14.46 29.51
C ALA A 85 -1.91 15.82 29.90
N LEU A 86 -1.27 16.51 28.95
CA LEU A 86 -0.75 17.86 29.16
C LEU A 86 -1.86 18.89 29.35
N SER A 87 -2.98 18.78 28.61
CA SER A 87 -4.14 19.66 28.78
C SER A 87 -4.78 19.47 30.16
N ILE A 88 -4.99 18.21 30.57
CA ILE A 88 -5.54 17.88 31.90
C ILE A 88 -4.61 18.38 33.01
N ASN A 89 -3.28 18.30 32.82
CA ASN A 89 -2.32 18.84 33.78
C ASN A 89 -2.46 20.36 33.97
N ILE A 90 -2.70 21.13 32.91
CA ILE A 90 -2.91 22.58 32.99
C ILE A 90 -4.13 22.92 33.85
N ASP A 91 -5.21 22.15 33.72
CA ASP A 91 -6.46 22.39 34.45
C ASP A 91 -6.38 21.94 35.92
N ASN A 92 -5.65 20.84 36.19
CA ASN A 92 -5.59 20.24 37.52
C ASN A 92 -4.45 20.77 38.41
N ASP A 93 -3.35 21.27 37.84
CA ASP A 93 -2.15 21.71 38.58
C ASP A 93 -1.84 23.19 38.30
N THR A 94 -2.75 24.08 38.73
CA THR A 94 -2.63 25.53 38.52
C THR A 94 -1.42 26.13 39.26
N GLU A 95 -1.09 25.56 40.42
CA GLU A 95 0.03 25.97 41.28
C GLU A 95 1.39 25.40 40.82
N CYS A 96 1.41 24.58 39.75
CA CYS A 96 2.62 23.97 39.19
C CYS A 96 3.42 23.13 40.21
N THR A 97 2.73 22.43 41.09
CA THR A 97 3.31 21.60 42.15
C THR A 97 4.00 20.35 41.61
N ASN A 98 3.49 19.78 40.51
CA ASN A 98 4.06 18.59 39.90
C ASN A 98 5.15 18.97 38.89
N SER A 99 6.38 18.55 39.11
CA SER A 99 7.50 18.79 38.18
C SER A 99 7.64 17.71 37.10
N ILE A 100 6.99 16.55 37.29
CA ILE A 100 7.10 15.39 36.40
C ILE A 100 5.70 14.87 36.06
N LEU A 101 5.46 14.63 34.77
CA LEU A 101 4.27 13.95 34.26
C LEU A 101 4.66 12.57 33.72
N SER A 102 4.00 11.53 34.23
CA SER A 102 4.16 10.15 33.76
C SER A 102 2.86 9.65 33.13
N LEU A 103 2.95 9.03 31.95
CA LEU A 103 1.82 8.37 31.32
C LEU A 103 1.96 6.84 31.47
N PRO A 104 0.95 6.11 31.96
CA PRO A 104 1.05 4.65 32.15
C PRO A 104 1.36 3.86 30.87
N ALA A 105 0.99 4.41 29.70
CA ALA A 105 1.21 3.78 28.40
C ALA A 105 2.62 4.00 27.82
N LEU A 106 3.44 4.88 28.43
CA LEU A 106 4.76 5.26 27.92
C LEU A 106 5.81 5.02 29.01
N GLU A 107 7.00 4.60 28.59
CA GLU A 107 8.12 4.34 29.52
C GLU A 107 8.80 5.62 30.01
N TRP A 108 8.57 6.74 29.30
CA TRP A 108 9.25 8.01 29.55
C TRP A 108 8.38 8.98 30.35
N THR A 109 9.05 9.87 31.08
CA THR A 109 8.41 10.94 31.84
C THR A 109 8.73 12.30 31.22
N ILE A 110 7.80 13.24 31.37
CA ILE A 110 7.93 14.62 30.90
C ILE A 110 8.30 15.50 32.08
N GLN A 111 9.42 16.21 31.98
CA GLN A 111 9.76 17.28 32.90
C GLN A 111 8.96 18.54 32.53
N LEU A 112 8.04 18.92 33.40
CA LEU A 112 7.13 20.06 33.19
C LEU A 112 7.83 21.39 33.47
N GLN A 113 7.24 22.47 32.97
CA GLN A 113 7.71 23.84 33.23
C GLN A 113 7.25 24.32 34.60
N ASP A 114 8.03 25.22 35.21
CA ASP A 114 7.78 25.73 36.58
C ASP A 114 6.69 26.80 36.65
N SER A 115 6.20 27.27 35.50
CA SER A 115 5.20 28.33 35.37
C SER A 115 4.01 27.87 34.55
N LEU A 116 2.80 28.17 35.02
CA LEU A 116 1.56 27.87 34.31
C LEU A 116 1.52 28.52 32.92
N ALA A 117 2.05 29.74 32.78
CA ALA A 117 2.14 30.44 31.50
C ALA A 117 3.05 29.70 30.51
N GLN A 118 4.18 29.17 31.00
CA GLN A 118 5.09 28.37 30.18
C GLN A 118 4.48 27.02 29.81
N ARG A 119 3.79 26.33 30.74
CA ARG A 119 3.05 25.09 30.45
C ARG A 119 2.02 25.31 29.34
N LYS A 120 1.19 26.36 29.46
CA LYS A 120 0.23 26.74 28.43
C LYS A 120 0.88 27.00 27.07
N SER A 121 2.01 27.71 27.06
CA SER A 121 2.77 27.94 25.83
C SER A 121 3.29 26.64 25.20
N VAL A 122 3.88 25.72 25.98
CA VAL A 122 4.39 24.44 25.45
C VAL A 122 3.25 23.57 24.91
N VAL A 123 2.11 23.52 25.60
CA VAL A 123 0.93 22.77 25.13
C VAL A 123 0.35 23.39 23.87
N GLN A 124 0.36 24.72 23.74
CA GLN A 124 -0.04 25.39 22.51
C GLN A 124 0.89 25.06 21.33
N ASP A 125 2.21 25.11 21.55
CA ASP A 125 3.22 24.72 20.54
C ASP A 125 3.00 23.25 20.10
N PHE A 126 2.78 22.36 21.06
CA PHE A 126 2.55 20.93 20.79
C PHE A 126 1.21 20.68 20.08
N SER A 127 0.14 21.38 20.47
CA SER A 127 -1.14 21.31 19.79
C SER A 127 -1.01 21.72 18.31
N GLN A 128 -0.26 22.79 18.02
CA GLN A 128 0.01 23.20 16.64
C GLN A 128 0.81 22.13 15.88
N ARG A 129 1.79 21.50 16.52
CA ARG A 129 2.57 20.41 15.91
C ARG A 129 1.71 19.18 15.61
N CYS A 130 0.85 18.77 16.55
CA CYS A 130 -0.11 17.68 16.32
C CYS A 130 -1.06 18.00 15.16
N LYS A 131 -1.55 19.24 15.04
CA LYS A 131 -2.38 19.67 13.90
C LYS A 131 -1.64 19.54 12.55
N GLN A 132 -0.36 19.92 12.50
CA GLN A 132 0.45 19.76 11.29
C GLN A 132 0.64 18.29 10.90
N ILE A 133 0.97 17.44 11.89
CA ILE A 133 1.12 15.99 11.69
C ILE A 133 -0.19 15.39 11.16
N LEU A 134 -1.32 15.71 11.80
CA LEU A 134 -2.64 15.22 11.38
C LEU A 134 -3.01 15.70 9.98
N HIS A 135 -2.73 16.96 9.64
CA HIS A 135 -3.02 17.49 8.32
C HIS A 135 -2.23 16.78 7.21
N GLU A 136 -0.92 16.58 7.40
CA GLU A 136 -0.12 15.82 6.43
C GLU A 136 -0.55 14.33 6.39
N ALA A 137 -0.85 13.72 7.53
CA ALA A 137 -1.35 12.34 7.58
C ALA A 137 -2.66 12.16 6.80
N ILE A 138 -3.63 13.05 7.00
CA ILE A 138 -4.91 13.06 6.28
C ILE A 138 -4.70 13.30 4.78
N LYS A 139 -3.81 14.21 4.40
CA LYS A 139 -3.51 14.51 2.99
C LYS A 139 -2.89 13.32 2.25
N TRP A 140 -2.00 12.58 2.90
CA TRP A 140 -1.29 11.45 2.28
C TRP A 140 -2.07 10.12 2.38
N ALA A 141 -2.76 9.89 3.50
CA ALA A 141 -3.49 8.66 3.78
C ALA A 141 -4.82 8.97 4.53
N PRO A 142 -5.81 9.57 3.86
CA PRO A 142 -7.06 10.00 4.49
C PRO A 142 -7.88 8.84 5.06
N GLY A 143 -7.92 7.68 4.40
CA GLY A 143 -8.72 6.53 4.82
C GLY A 143 -8.17 5.90 6.08
N SER A 144 -6.89 5.51 6.04
CA SER A 144 -6.15 4.98 7.19
C SER A 144 -6.12 5.96 8.37
N THR A 145 -5.77 7.23 8.15
CA THR A 145 -5.67 8.23 9.22
C THR A 145 -7.01 8.44 9.91
N ARG A 146 -8.09 8.69 9.16
CA ARG A 146 -9.44 8.83 9.75
C ARG A 146 -9.84 7.59 10.53
N SER A 147 -9.52 6.40 10.01
CA SER A 147 -9.83 5.14 10.69
C SER A 147 -9.09 5.00 12.03
N HIS A 148 -7.80 5.34 12.10
CA HIS A 148 -7.03 5.39 13.34
C HIS A 148 -7.59 6.42 14.33
N LEU A 149 -8.01 7.60 13.86
CA LEU A 149 -8.62 8.62 14.72
C LEU A 149 -9.96 8.18 15.30
N VAL A 150 -10.80 7.53 14.48
CA VAL A 150 -12.07 6.96 14.96
C VAL A 150 -11.82 5.89 16.02
N GLU A 151 -10.87 4.99 15.80
CA GLU A 151 -10.50 3.94 16.75
C GLU A 151 -9.96 4.54 18.06
N TYR A 152 -9.12 5.58 17.97
CA TYR A 152 -8.62 6.30 19.13
C TYR A 152 -9.76 6.90 19.97
N VAL A 153 -10.70 7.60 19.33
CA VAL A 153 -11.84 8.23 20.01
C VAL A 153 -12.76 7.17 20.63
N ALA A 154 -13.00 6.05 19.93
CA ALA A 154 -13.86 4.97 20.44
C ALA A 154 -13.26 4.27 21.68
N ASN A 155 -11.93 4.16 21.77
CA ASN A 155 -11.23 3.52 22.88
C ASN A 155 -10.86 4.49 24.02
N SER A 156 -10.89 5.79 23.77
CA SER A 156 -10.62 6.80 24.78
C SER A 156 -11.83 6.90 25.73
N ASN A 157 -11.72 6.33 26.93
CA ASN A 157 -12.72 6.48 28.01
C ASN A 157 -12.87 7.93 28.53
N SER A 158 -12.15 8.86 27.92
CA SER A 158 -12.07 10.24 28.33
C SER A 158 -13.09 11.07 27.58
N ALA A 159 -14.09 11.57 28.32
CA ALA A 159 -14.95 12.66 27.89
C ALA A 159 -14.21 14.01 27.78
N SER A 160 -12.87 14.02 27.66
CA SER A 160 -12.10 15.24 27.46
C SER A 160 -12.24 15.72 26.02
N ASN A 161 -12.94 16.84 25.86
CA ASN A 161 -13.29 17.43 24.58
C ASN A 161 -12.08 17.81 23.70
N ASN A 162 -10.85 17.91 24.24
CA ASN A 162 -9.72 18.46 23.49
C ASN A 162 -9.19 17.53 22.40
N SER A 163 -8.95 16.25 22.69
CA SER A 163 -8.47 15.28 21.69
C SER A 163 -9.53 15.04 20.61
N PHE A 164 -10.79 14.88 21.01
CA PHE A 164 -11.93 14.80 20.08
C PHE A 164 -12.10 16.07 19.23
N ARG A 165 -12.05 17.27 19.83
CA ARG A 165 -12.16 18.54 19.10
C ARG A 165 -11.05 18.70 18.07
N LEU A 166 -9.82 18.29 18.40
CA LEU A 166 -8.68 18.38 17.49
C LEU A 166 -8.79 17.42 16.32
N THR A 167 -9.27 16.19 16.54
CA THR A 167 -9.51 15.25 15.44
C THR A 167 -10.61 15.76 14.51
N VAL A 168 -11.70 16.31 15.07
CA VAL A 168 -12.77 16.94 14.29
C VAL A 168 -12.27 18.19 13.56
N GLU A 169 -11.50 19.08 14.19
CA GLU A 169 -10.92 20.27 13.54
C GLU A 169 -9.97 19.90 12.40
N ALA A 170 -9.14 18.88 12.58
CA ALA A 170 -8.21 18.41 11.55
C ALA A 170 -8.95 17.88 10.31
N VAL A 171 -10.06 17.18 10.50
CA VAL A 171 -10.90 16.67 9.41
C VAL A 171 -11.74 17.79 8.76
N LEU A 172 -12.18 18.79 9.54
CA LEU A 172 -12.94 19.93 9.01
C LEU A 172 -12.10 20.81 8.07
N LYS A 173 -10.87 21.14 8.46
CA LYS A 173 -9.97 22.01 7.66
C LYS A 173 -9.61 21.46 6.29
N GLU A 174 -9.59 20.14 6.13
CA GLU A 174 -9.41 19.49 4.82
C GLU A 174 -10.53 19.86 3.84
N SER A 175 -11.76 20.00 4.34
CA SER A 175 -12.94 20.29 3.51
C SER A 175 -12.98 21.74 3.02
N GLU A 176 -12.21 22.65 3.63
CA GLU A 176 -12.12 24.05 3.23
C GLU A 176 -11.16 24.28 2.04
N GLY A 177 -10.22 23.36 1.81
CA GLY A 177 -9.25 23.47 0.71
C GLY A 177 -9.77 23.08 -0.68
N ASP A 178 -10.88 22.32 -0.73
CA ASP A 178 -11.49 21.79 -1.97
C ASP A 178 -12.90 22.36 -2.24
N ALA A 179 -13.38 23.28 -1.39
CA ALA A 179 -14.69 23.89 -1.53
C ALA A 179 -14.69 25.00 -2.60
N ASN A 180 -15.09 24.65 -3.82
CA ASN A 180 -15.91 25.58 -4.59
C ASN A 180 -17.17 25.89 -3.76
N GLU A 181 -17.52 27.17 -3.66
CA GLU A 181 -18.65 27.70 -2.89
C GLU A 181 -19.94 26.88 -3.10
N GLY A 182 -20.47 26.24 -2.05
CA GLY A 182 -21.88 25.80 -2.02
C GLY A 182 -22.21 24.42 -1.44
N GLU A 183 -21.26 23.49 -1.25
CA GLU A 183 -21.58 22.15 -0.74
C GLU A 183 -21.01 21.92 0.67
N THR A 184 -21.89 21.55 1.61
CA THR A 184 -21.58 21.19 3.00
C THR A 184 -20.33 20.32 3.12
N ALA A 185 -19.36 20.75 3.94
CA ALA A 185 -18.07 20.07 4.18
C ALA A 185 -18.22 18.53 4.33
N PRO A 186 -17.91 17.74 3.27
CA PRO A 186 -18.24 16.31 3.25
C PRO A 186 -17.35 15.48 4.19
N GLY A 187 -16.14 15.95 4.50
CA GLY A 187 -15.15 15.20 5.30
C GLY A 187 -15.59 14.93 6.74
N ALA A 188 -16.14 15.93 7.44
CA ALA A 188 -16.59 15.78 8.82
C ALA A 188 -17.84 14.91 8.93
N SER A 189 -18.76 15.02 7.97
CA SER A 189 -19.93 14.15 7.89
C SER A 189 -19.52 12.68 7.70
N ILE A 190 -18.57 12.41 6.78
CA ILE A 190 -18.03 11.05 6.55
C ILE A 190 -17.31 10.52 7.80
N TYR A 191 -16.54 11.36 8.49
CA TYR A 191 -15.86 10.96 9.72
C TYR A 191 -16.83 10.62 10.86
N LEU A 192 -17.81 11.50 11.14
CA LEU A 192 -18.79 11.30 12.21
C LEU A 192 -19.73 10.14 11.93
N SER A 193 -20.17 9.97 10.68
CA SER A 193 -20.96 8.81 10.26
C SER A 193 -20.18 7.51 10.42
N SER A 194 -18.90 7.46 10.01
CA SER A 194 -18.04 6.30 10.25
C SER A 194 -17.89 5.99 11.75
N LEU A 195 -17.67 7.01 12.60
CA LEU A 195 -17.60 6.84 14.06
C LEU A 195 -18.90 6.25 14.62
N HIS A 196 -20.04 6.82 14.21
CA HIS A 196 -21.37 6.37 14.62
C HIS A 196 -21.63 4.92 14.22
N LEU A 197 -21.44 4.57 12.93
CA LEU A 197 -21.69 3.23 12.42
C LEU A 197 -20.82 2.19 13.13
N ARG A 198 -19.51 2.45 13.28
CA ARG A 198 -18.61 1.52 13.98
C ARG A 198 -19.05 1.30 15.42
N SER A 199 -19.38 2.36 16.15
CA SER A 199 -19.82 2.27 17.55
C SER A 199 -21.15 1.50 17.67
N LEU A 200 -22.11 1.79 16.78
CA LEU A 200 -23.42 1.15 16.73
C LEU A 200 -23.28 -0.36 16.48
N TYR A 201 -22.62 -0.74 15.38
CA TYR A 201 -22.52 -2.15 14.98
C TYR A 201 -21.61 -2.96 15.89
N LEU A 202 -20.53 -2.36 16.41
CA LEU A 202 -19.70 -3.01 17.42
C LEU A 202 -20.49 -3.26 18.71
N GLY A 203 -21.32 -2.30 19.14
CA GLY A 203 -22.22 -2.45 20.28
C GLY A 203 -23.27 -3.53 20.07
N GLN A 204 -23.92 -3.56 18.91
CA GLN A 204 -24.91 -4.58 18.55
C GLN A 204 -24.31 -5.99 18.57
N VAL A 205 -23.16 -6.18 17.92
CA VAL A 205 -22.51 -7.49 17.87
C VAL A 205 -21.99 -7.93 19.23
N LYS A 206 -21.41 -7.02 20.03
CA LYS A 206 -21.05 -7.31 21.41
C LYS A 206 -22.27 -7.74 22.24
N GLY A 207 -23.43 -7.10 22.04
CA GLY A 207 -24.70 -7.50 22.64
C GLY A 207 -25.17 -8.89 22.18
N MET A 208 -25.11 -9.19 20.89
CA MET A 208 -25.47 -10.50 20.33
C MET A 208 -24.57 -11.61 20.87
N LEU A 209 -23.26 -11.35 20.99
CA LEU A 209 -22.30 -12.27 21.59
C LEU A 209 -22.55 -12.46 23.10
N ALA A 210 -22.89 -11.40 23.83
CA ALA A 210 -23.23 -11.48 25.25
C ALA A 210 -24.48 -12.35 25.49
N MET A 211 -25.52 -12.18 24.66
CA MET A 211 -26.72 -13.03 24.70
C MET A 211 -26.41 -14.49 24.34
N GLY A 212 -25.48 -14.72 23.39
CA GLY A 212 -25.02 -16.06 23.02
C GLY A 212 -24.24 -16.78 24.12
N LYS A 213 -23.51 -16.04 24.96
CA LYS A 213 -22.74 -16.57 26.11
C LYS A 213 -23.59 -17.03 27.29
N LEU A 214 -24.88 -16.68 27.33
CA LEU A 214 -25.83 -17.30 28.27
C LEU A 214 -26.10 -18.80 27.95
N GLY A 215 -25.65 -19.29 26.79
CA GLY A 215 -25.68 -20.71 26.39
C GLY A 215 -24.28 -21.32 26.15
N GLU A 216 -24.18 -22.36 25.31
CA GLU A 216 -22.89 -22.99 24.94
C GLU A 216 -22.00 -22.02 24.12
N SER A 217 -21.01 -21.42 24.79
CA SER A 217 -20.14 -20.32 24.30
C SER A 217 -19.49 -20.58 22.93
N ALA A 218 -18.93 -21.77 22.68
CA ALA A 218 -18.19 -22.05 21.44
C ALA A 218 -19.10 -22.23 20.20
N LYS A 219 -20.31 -22.80 20.38
CA LYS A 219 -21.27 -22.96 19.27
C LYS A 219 -22.06 -21.67 19.00
N ALA A 220 -22.11 -20.76 19.97
CA ALA A 220 -22.80 -19.48 19.81
C ALA A 220 -22.14 -18.59 18.75
N GLU A 221 -20.81 -18.50 18.77
CA GLU A 221 -20.04 -17.72 17.78
C GLU A 221 -20.21 -18.28 16.36
N PHE A 222 -20.08 -19.60 16.20
CA PHE A 222 -20.26 -20.25 14.89
C PHE A 222 -21.68 -20.07 14.33
N ARG A 223 -22.72 -20.25 15.14
CA ARG A 223 -24.11 -20.01 14.73
C ARG A 223 -24.36 -18.55 14.35
N LEU A 224 -23.71 -17.60 15.03
CA LEU A 224 -23.81 -16.19 14.70
C LEU A 224 -23.14 -15.89 13.35
N ILE A 225 -21.99 -16.51 13.07
CA ILE A 225 -21.32 -16.42 11.77
C ILE A 225 -22.24 -16.92 10.66
N GLU A 226 -22.78 -18.12 10.78
CA GLU A 226 -23.68 -18.69 9.76
C GLU A 226 -24.91 -17.83 9.52
N ARG A 227 -25.49 -17.28 10.61
CA ARG A 227 -26.63 -16.37 10.50
C ARG A 227 -26.28 -15.10 9.73
N LEU A 228 -25.17 -14.44 10.08
CA LEU A 228 -24.78 -13.18 9.44
C LEU A 228 -24.33 -13.37 7.99
N GLU A 229 -23.70 -14.52 7.67
CA GLU A 229 -23.40 -14.87 6.28
C GLU A 229 -24.68 -15.12 5.48
N GLY A 230 -25.68 -15.81 6.05
CA GLY A 230 -26.99 -15.96 5.40
C GLY A 230 -27.73 -14.63 5.22
N ASP A 231 -27.61 -13.71 6.17
CA ASP A 231 -28.17 -12.36 6.06
C ASP A 231 -27.47 -11.56 4.92
N LEU A 232 -26.15 -11.72 4.76
CA LEU A 232 -25.39 -11.13 3.65
C LEU A 232 -25.78 -11.75 2.30
N ASP A 233 -25.98 -13.06 2.23
CA ASP A 233 -26.40 -13.76 1.02
C ASP A 233 -27.75 -13.22 0.55
N ARG A 234 -28.72 -13.11 1.47
CA ARG A 234 -30.03 -12.51 1.19
C ARG A 234 -29.88 -11.05 0.74
N ALA A 235 -29.05 -10.24 1.39
CA ALA A 235 -28.82 -8.86 0.99
C ALA A 235 -28.21 -8.73 -0.41
N CYS A 236 -27.35 -9.68 -0.81
CA CYS A 236 -26.80 -9.75 -2.17
C CYS A 236 -27.89 -10.08 -3.20
N GLU A 237 -28.87 -10.90 -2.85
CA GLU A 237 -29.99 -11.27 -3.73
C GLU A 237 -31.04 -10.15 -3.84
N THR A 238 -31.33 -9.46 -2.74
CA THR A 238 -32.31 -8.35 -2.71
C THR A 238 -31.76 -7.09 -3.36
N GLY A 239 -30.43 -6.88 -3.34
CA GLY A 239 -29.77 -5.70 -3.88
C GLY A 239 -30.08 -4.41 -3.10
N CYS A 240 -30.59 -4.53 -1.87
CA CYS A 240 -30.94 -3.40 -1.02
C CYS A 240 -29.70 -2.86 -0.29
N ASP A 241 -29.40 -1.57 -0.49
CA ASP A 241 -28.20 -0.92 0.09
C ASP A 241 -28.21 -0.91 1.63
N GLU A 242 -29.38 -0.75 2.26
CA GLU A 242 -29.52 -0.74 3.73
C GLU A 242 -29.25 -2.13 4.34
N GLU A 243 -29.80 -3.19 3.74
CA GLU A 243 -29.55 -4.58 4.17
C GLU A 243 -28.09 -4.96 3.97
N MET A 244 -27.48 -4.49 2.87
CA MET A 244 -26.06 -4.68 2.60
C MET A 244 -25.20 -3.98 3.66
N MET A 245 -25.52 -2.73 3.99
CA MET A 245 -24.83 -1.97 5.04
C MET A 245 -24.89 -2.70 6.38
N ASP A 246 -26.08 -3.11 6.78
CA ASP A 246 -26.32 -3.82 8.04
C ASP A 246 -25.55 -5.14 8.11
N ALA A 247 -25.60 -5.96 7.05
CA ALA A 247 -24.91 -7.26 7.01
C ALA A 247 -23.38 -7.11 7.04
N VAL A 248 -22.80 -6.26 6.18
CA VAL A 248 -21.34 -6.09 6.08
C VAL A 248 -20.77 -5.48 7.37
N MET A 249 -21.45 -4.46 7.95
CA MET A 249 -20.96 -3.83 9.17
C MET A 249 -21.06 -4.76 10.38
N LYS A 250 -22.09 -5.60 10.47
CA LYS A 250 -22.17 -6.65 11.51
C LYS A 250 -21.09 -7.71 11.34
N LEU A 251 -20.82 -8.17 10.12
CA LEU A 251 -19.74 -9.11 9.84
C LEU A 251 -18.36 -8.53 10.21
N ALA A 252 -18.11 -7.27 9.87
CA ALA A 252 -16.87 -6.58 10.21
C ALA A 252 -16.71 -6.42 11.74
N ALA A 253 -17.77 -6.00 12.43
CA ALA A 253 -17.80 -5.89 13.88
C ALA A 253 -17.59 -7.24 14.59
N LEU A 254 -18.17 -8.32 14.05
CA LEU A 254 -17.97 -9.68 14.54
C LEU A 254 -16.51 -10.12 14.37
N PHE A 255 -15.95 -9.92 13.17
CA PHE A 255 -14.56 -10.26 12.89
C PHE A 255 -13.56 -9.58 13.84
N ILE A 256 -13.81 -8.31 14.20
CA ILE A 256 -13.01 -7.55 15.16
C ILE A 256 -13.20 -8.07 16.60
N SER A 257 -14.41 -8.52 16.94
CA SER A 257 -14.73 -8.99 18.29
C SER A 257 -14.20 -10.40 18.60
N LEU A 258 -13.89 -11.19 17.56
CA LEU A 258 -13.34 -12.54 17.69
C LEU A 258 -11.84 -12.50 18.03
N LYS A 259 -11.44 -13.30 19.03
CA LYS A 259 -10.03 -13.39 19.45
C LYS A 259 -9.16 -14.11 18.43
N GLU A 260 -9.68 -15.18 17.82
CA GLU A 260 -8.96 -15.97 16.83
C GLU A 260 -9.21 -15.44 15.41
N LEU A 261 -8.24 -15.66 14.52
CA LEU A 261 -8.39 -15.31 13.12
C LEU A 261 -9.32 -16.32 12.42
N ASN A 262 -10.50 -15.86 12.03
CA ASN A 262 -11.41 -16.65 11.21
C ASN A 262 -11.21 -16.33 9.72
N THR A 263 -10.48 -17.19 9.01
CA THR A 263 -10.16 -17.00 7.58
C THR A 263 -11.41 -17.02 6.69
N ARG A 264 -12.46 -17.76 7.07
CA ARG A 264 -13.74 -17.79 6.35
C ARG A 264 -14.41 -16.42 6.39
N LEU A 265 -14.52 -15.80 7.57
CA LEU A 265 -15.09 -14.45 7.70
C LEU A 265 -14.28 -13.42 6.92
N LEU A 266 -12.94 -13.50 6.98
CA LEU A 266 -12.07 -12.61 6.22
C LEU A 266 -12.33 -12.74 4.72
N HIS A 267 -12.40 -13.98 4.21
CA HIS A 267 -12.73 -14.25 2.82
C HIS A 267 -14.12 -13.72 2.43
N THR A 268 -15.14 -13.95 3.26
CA THR A 268 -16.50 -13.43 3.04
C THR A 268 -16.50 -11.90 2.94
N LEU A 269 -15.84 -11.20 3.88
CA LEU A 269 -15.77 -9.74 3.93
C LEU A 269 -15.02 -9.11 2.76
N VAL A 270 -13.98 -9.77 2.25
CA VAL A 270 -13.21 -9.27 1.10
C VAL A 270 -13.92 -9.61 -0.21
N SER A 271 -14.60 -10.75 -0.28
CA SER A 271 -15.32 -11.20 -1.48
C SER A 271 -16.65 -10.49 -1.74
N VAL A 272 -17.20 -9.73 -0.78
CA VAL A 272 -18.46 -8.97 -0.95
C VAL A 272 -18.43 -8.11 -2.22
N ALA A 273 -17.32 -7.40 -2.47
CA ALA A 273 -17.16 -6.57 -3.68
C ALA A 273 -17.23 -7.38 -4.98
N ALA A 274 -16.81 -8.65 -4.96
CA ALA A 274 -16.90 -9.57 -6.11
C ALA A 274 -18.26 -10.26 -6.24
N ARG A 275 -19.13 -10.16 -5.23
CA ARG A 275 -20.49 -10.72 -5.21
C ARG A 275 -21.53 -9.69 -5.64
N ASN A 276 -21.45 -8.48 -5.11
CA ASN A 276 -22.31 -7.36 -5.49
C ASN A 276 -21.45 -6.17 -5.94
N PHE A 277 -21.28 -6.03 -7.25
CA PHE A 277 -20.36 -5.04 -7.84
C PHE A 277 -21.09 -3.72 -8.10
N THR A 278 -21.43 -2.98 -7.02
CA THR A 278 -22.04 -1.65 -7.07
C THR A 278 -21.16 -0.58 -6.42
N GLU A 279 -21.41 0.69 -6.73
CA GLU A 279 -20.66 1.80 -6.12
C GLU A 279 -20.89 1.90 -4.60
N SER A 280 -22.16 1.76 -4.16
CA SER A 280 -22.55 1.75 -2.75
C SER A 280 -21.84 0.64 -1.98
N THR A 281 -21.87 -0.58 -2.50
CA THR A 281 -21.23 -1.75 -1.89
C THR A 281 -19.71 -1.62 -1.82
N MET A 282 -19.07 -1.08 -2.87
CA MET A 282 -17.63 -0.87 -2.86
C MET A 282 -17.21 0.16 -1.81
N ARG A 283 -17.94 1.28 -1.68
CA ARG A 283 -17.71 2.29 -0.64
C ARG A 283 -17.81 1.68 0.76
N LEU A 284 -18.83 0.85 0.97
CA LEU A 284 -19.03 0.11 2.21
C LEU A 284 -17.87 -0.87 2.48
N CYS A 285 -17.45 -1.66 1.48
CA CYS A 285 -16.31 -2.56 1.59
C CYS A 285 -15.03 -1.82 1.99
N VAL A 286 -14.70 -0.70 1.33
CA VAL A 286 -13.52 0.11 1.67
C VAL A 286 -13.60 0.64 3.11
N MET A 287 -14.77 1.11 3.54
CA MET A 287 -14.98 1.57 4.92
C MET A 287 -14.76 0.44 5.93
N SER A 288 -15.29 -0.75 5.68
CA SER A 288 -15.14 -1.93 6.52
C SER A 288 -13.70 -2.46 6.52
N TRP A 289 -13.04 -2.49 5.38
CA TRP A 289 -11.64 -2.88 5.25
C TRP A 289 -10.70 -1.95 6.01
N ASN A 290 -10.89 -0.63 5.88
CA ASN A 290 -10.13 0.35 6.65
C ASN A 290 -10.36 0.22 8.16
N TRP A 291 -11.55 -0.19 8.58
CA TRP A 291 -11.83 -0.46 9.99
C TRP A 291 -11.10 -1.71 10.48
N ILE A 292 -11.23 -2.82 9.75
CA ILE A 292 -10.65 -4.11 10.09
C ILE A 292 -9.11 -4.04 10.13
N LEU A 293 -8.49 -3.37 9.16
CA LEU A 293 -7.03 -3.17 9.08
C LEU A 293 -6.47 -2.30 10.21
N VAL A 294 -7.28 -1.42 10.79
CA VAL A 294 -6.87 -0.57 11.92
C VAL A 294 -7.10 -1.26 13.26
N ALA A 295 -8.17 -2.03 13.38
CA ALA A 295 -8.53 -2.70 14.62
C ALA A 295 -7.69 -3.97 14.89
N ARG A 296 -7.10 -4.57 13.85
CA ARG A 296 -6.32 -5.81 13.94
C ARG A 296 -5.02 -5.73 13.14
N ASP A 297 -3.89 -5.69 13.85
CA ASP A 297 -2.55 -5.68 13.26
C ASP A 297 -2.13 -7.06 12.71
N ASP A 298 -2.76 -8.15 13.14
CA ASP A 298 -2.33 -9.53 12.84
C ASP A 298 -2.76 -10.03 11.45
N ILE A 299 -3.62 -9.27 10.76
CA ILE A 299 -4.28 -9.73 9.54
C ILE A 299 -3.71 -9.14 8.26
N HIS A 300 -2.84 -8.13 8.32
CA HIS A 300 -2.44 -7.34 7.14
C HIS A 300 -2.08 -8.24 5.95
N LEU A 301 -1.13 -9.16 6.13
CA LEU A 301 -0.68 -10.06 5.06
C LEU A 301 -1.78 -11.01 4.57
N SER A 302 -2.55 -11.60 5.49
CA SER A 302 -3.68 -12.48 5.17
C SER A 302 -4.75 -11.75 4.38
N PHE A 303 -5.03 -10.50 4.75
CA PHE A 303 -5.96 -9.61 4.06
C PHE A 303 -5.46 -9.25 2.66
N LEU A 304 -4.17 -8.89 2.49
CA LEU A 304 -3.62 -8.59 1.16
C LEU A 304 -3.74 -9.81 0.24
N ARG A 305 -3.51 -11.01 0.76
CA ARG A 305 -3.64 -12.27 0.01
C ARG A 305 -5.08 -12.52 -0.42
N GLU A 306 -6.06 -12.37 0.48
CA GLU A 306 -7.48 -12.52 0.13
C GLU A 306 -7.95 -11.43 -0.84
N MET A 307 -7.45 -10.21 -0.71
CA MET A 307 -7.75 -9.13 -1.64
C MET A 307 -7.21 -9.42 -3.04
N ALA A 308 -5.99 -9.95 -3.15
CA ALA A 308 -5.44 -10.39 -4.42
C ALA A 308 -6.27 -11.53 -5.06
N SER A 309 -6.77 -12.46 -4.24
CA SER A 309 -7.70 -13.51 -4.68
C SER A 309 -9.03 -12.92 -5.19
N CYS A 310 -9.62 -11.99 -4.45
CA CYS A 310 -10.84 -11.28 -4.83
C CYS A 310 -10.67 -10.51 -6.15
N TRP A 311 -9.56 -9.80 -6.31
CA TRP A 311 -9.22 -9.14 -7.58
C TRP A 311 -9.10 -10.11 -8.74
N THR A 312 -8.43 -11.24 -8.53
CA THR A 312 -8.31 -12.29 -9.55
C THR A 312 -9.68 -12.85 -9.93
N SER A 313 -10.58 -13.01 -8.97
CA SER A 313 -11.97 -13.41 -9.23
C SER A 313 -12.74 -12.35 -10.04
N LEU A 314 -12.57 -11.05 -9.74
CA LEU A 314 -13.16 -9.96 -10.53
C LEU A 314 -12.66 -9.94 -11.99
N VAL A 315 -11.36 -10.19 -12.18
CA VAL A 315 -10.74 -10.31 -13.50
C VAL A 315 -11.31 -11.51 -14.26
N GLN A 316 -11.42 -12.67 -13.61
CA GLN A 316 -11.98 -13.89 -14.20
C GLN A 316 -13.46 -13.76 -14.57
N LYS A 317 -14.23 -13.01 -13.77
CA LYS A 317 -15.65 -12.69 -14.04
C LYS A 317 -15.83 -11.62 -15.11
N GLU A 318 -14.75 -11.05 -15.66
CA GLU A 318 -14.77 -9.96 -16.65
C GLU A 318 -15.63 -8.78 -16.17
N ALA A 319 -15.49 -8.38 -14.90
CA ALA A 319 -16.31 -7.33 -14.30
C ALA A 319 -15.69 -5.92 -14.45
N GLY A 320 -16.51 -4.95 -14.86
CA GLY A 320 -16.14 -3.53 -14.92
C GLY A 320 -15.00 -3.24 -15.88
N LEU A 321 -13.79 -2.99 -15.36
CA LEU A 321 -12.61 -2.67 -16.18
C LEU A 321 -12.18 -3.82 -17.11
N PHE A 322 -12.54 -5.06 -16.77
CA PHE A 322 -12.24 -6.25 -17.54
C PHE A 322 -13.44 -6.74 -18.36
N GLU A 323 -14.52 -5.98 -18.41
CA GLU A 323 -15.69 -6.29 -19.24
C GLU A 323 -15.30 -6.25 -20.72
N ARG A 324 -15.79 -7.24 -21.49
CA ARG A 324 -15.51 -7.29 -22.91
C ARG A 324 -16.26 -6.18 -23.63
N ASP A 325 -15.48 -5.38 -24.36
CA ASP A 325 -16.05 -4.35 -25.22
C ASP A 325 -17.02 -4.99 -26.22
N PRO A 326 -18.25 -4.45 -26.37
CA PRO A 326 -19.17 -4.92 -27.39
C PRO A 326 -18.54 -4.76 -28.78
N PRO A 327 -18.88 -5.63 -29.76
CA PRO A 327 -18.36 -5.49 -31.11
C PRO A 327 -18.66 -4.10 -31.65
N PHE A 328 -17.66 -3.42 -32.21
CA PHE A 328 -17.84 -2.11 -32.81
C PHE A 328 -18.82 -2.21 -33.98
N VAL A 329 -20.01 -1.63 -33.80
CA VAL A 329 -21.01 -1.52 -34.85
C VAL A 329 -20.82 -0.19 -35.55
N SER A 330 -20.57 -0.22 -36.86
CA SER A 330 -20.39 1.01 -37.63
C SER A 330 -21.66 1.86 -37.56
N PRO A 331 -21.56 3.17 -37.26
CA PRO A 331 -22.71 4.08 -37.28
C PRO A 331 -23.31 4.24 -38.68
N LEU A 332 -22.59 3.79 -39.72
CA LEU A 332 -23.08 3.72 -41.09
C LEU A 332 -24.01 2.52 -41.36
N SER A 333 -24.17 1.61 -40.38
CA SER A 333 -25.13 0.52 -40.46
C SER A 333 -26.49 0.96 -39.92
N VAL A 334 -27.50 0.99 -40.79
CA VAL A 334 -28.84 1.58 -40.58
C VAL A 334 -29.65 0.93 -39.43
N GLN A 335 -29.21 -0.21 -38.91
CA GLN A 335 -30.00 -1.04 -37.98
C GLN A 335 -29.68 -0.83 -36.48
N TYR A 336 -28.66 -0.05 -36.11
CA TYR A 336 -28.25 0.10 -34.70
C TYR A 336 -27.75 1.52 -34.36
N CYS A 337 -28.67 2.47 -34.22
CA CYS A 337 -28.40 3.80 -33.64
C CYS A 337 -28.47 3.75 -32.09
N SER A 338 -27.68 2.89 -31.45
CA SER A 338 -27.63 2.82 -29.99
C SER A 338 -26.24 3.16 -29.48
N ARG A 339 -26.18 4.02 -28.46
CA ARG A 339 -24.94 4.37 -27.77
C ARG A 339 -24.27 3.08 -27.25
N PRO A 340 -22.95 2.88 -27.46
CA PRO A 340 -22.24 1.76 -26.87
C PRO A 340 -22.50 1.71 -25.36
N LYS A 341 -22.80 0.53 -24.82
CA LYS A 341 -22.93 0.35 -23.38
C LYS A 341 -21.57 0.66 -22.74
N SER A 342 -21.57 1.58 -21.78
CA SER A 342 -20.38 1.89 -21.02
C SER A 342 -20.12 0.78 -20.00
N PRO A 343 -18.86 0.32 -19.83
CA PRO A 343 -18.55 -0.63 -18.79
C PRO A 343 -18.73 0.01 -17.41
N PHE A 344 -19.15 -0.79 -16.43
CA PHE A 344 -19.39 -0.28 -15.08
C PHE A 344 -18.05 -0.14 -14.31
N ILE A 345 -17.40 1.00 -14.49
CA ILE A 345 -16.02 1.22 -14.02
C ILE A 345 -15.97 1.85 -12.61
N GLN A 346 -17.06 2.45 -12.15
CA GLN A 346 -17.09 3.24 -10.90
C GLN A 346 -16.53 2.51 -9.67
N PRO A 347 -16.82 1.21 -9.43
CA PRO A 347 -16.26 0.52 -8.26
C PRO A 347 -14.73 0.36 -8.31
N HIS A 348 -14.13 0.23 -9.49
CA HIS A 348 -12.67 0.15 -9.65
C HIS A 348 -11.97 1.51 -9.41
N SER A 349 -12.71 2.62 -9.41
CA SER A 349 -12.17 3.96 -9.11
C SER A 349 -11.79 4.15 -7.63
N TYR A 350 -12.37 3.34 -6.74
CA TYR A 350 -12.24 3.46 -5.29
C TYR A 350 -11.01 2.76 -4.68
N SER A 351 -10.20 2.05 -5.49
CA SER A 351 -8.93 1.49 -5.01
C SER A 351 -8.00 2.62 -4.57
N SER A 352 -7.86 2.80 -3.26
CA SER A 352 -7.06 3.88 -2.65
C SER A 352 -5.58 3.66 -2.92
N ARG A 353 -4.81 4.75 -2.97
CA ARG A 353 -3.33 4.70 -3.04
C ARG A 353 -2.69 4.03 -1.82
N GLU A 354 -3.46 3.82 -0.74
CA GLU A 354 -3.00 3.31 0.56
C GLU A 354 -2.66 1.80 0.53
N GLN A 355 -2.91 1.13 -0.59
CA GLN A 355 -2.78 -0.32 -0.75
C GLN A 355 -1.66 -0.71 -1.74
N LEU A 356 -0.51 -0.02 -1.71
CA LEU A 356 0.60 -0.25 -2.65
C LEU A 356 1.15 -1.68 -2.64
N ASP A 357 1.18 -2.36 -1.48
CA ASP A 357 1.66 -3.75 -1.39
C ASP A 357 0.65 -4.76 -1.98
N ILE A 358 -0.64 -4.41 -1.95
CA ILE A 358 -1.72 -5.20 -2.58
C ILE A 358 -1.59 -5.16 -4.10
N LEU A 359 -1.17 -4.00 -4.62
CA LEU A 359 -1.05 -3.72 -6.03
C LEU A 359 0.01 -4.62 -6.70
N GLU A 360 1.15 -4.91 -6.06
CA GLU A 360 2.18 -5.79 -6.65
C GLU A 360 1.63 -7.18 -7.02
N MET A 361 1.06 -7.89 -6.05
CA MET A 361 0.53 -9.25 -6.27
C MET A 361 -0.65 -9.25 -7.24
N MET A 362 -1.52 -8.24 -7.16
CA MET A 362 -2.65 -8.09 -8.09
C MET A 362 -2.20 -7.87 -9.55
N PHE A 363 -1.11 -7.15 -9.79
CA PHE A 363 -0.70 -6.76 -11.16
C PHE A 363 0.14 -7.77 -11.92
N VAL A 364 0.94 -8.58 -11.22
CA VAL A 364 1.63 -9.71 -11.85
C VAL A 364 0.61 -10.66 -12.50
N GLN A 365 -0.56 -10.81 -11.88
CA GLN A 365 -1.62 -11.74 -12.31
C GLN A 365 -2.62 -11.12 -13.31
N SER A 366 -2.87 -9.81 -13.26
CA SER A 366 -3.93 -9.17 -14.06
C SER A 366 -3.46 -8.45 -15.33
N LEU A 367 -2.22 -7.98 -15.42
CA LEU A 367 -1.75 -7.25 -16.60
C LEU A 367 -1.15 -8.19 -17.65
N SER A 368 -1.78 -8.29 -18.82
CA SER A 368 -1.24 -9.08 -19.93
C SER A 368 -0.02 -8.41 -20.61
N LEU A 369 0.88 -9.22 -21.17
CA LEU A 369 1.96 -8.76 -22.08
C LEU A 369 1.47 -8.62 -23.53
N THR A 370 0.25 -9.09 -23.85
CA THR A 370 -0.31 -9.05 -25.20
C THR A 370 -0.92 -7.68 -25.52
N VAL A 371 -0.55 -7.12 -26.67
CA VAL A 371 -1.08 -5.85 -27.19
C VAL A 371 -2.02 -6.17 -28.36
N GLY A 372 -3.29 -5.75 -28.28
CA GLY A 372 -4.30 -6.00 -29.30
C GLY A 372 -4.98 -7.38 -29.19
N GLN A 373 -6.14 -7.55 -29.85
CA GLN A 373 -6.86 -8.83 -29.83
C GLN A 373 -6.08 -9.91 -30.62
N PRO A 374 -5.96 -11.14 -30.09
CA PRO A 374 -5.52 -12.27 -30.90
C PRO A 374 -6.58 -12.54 -31.99
N ALA A 375 -6.15 -12.67 -33.25
CA ALA A 375 -7.04 -12.90 -34.37
C ALA A 375 -7.98 -14.11 -34.12
N PRO A 376 -9.28 -14.00 -34.41
CA PRO A 376 -10.20 -15.11 -34.27
C PRO A 376 -9.82 -16.19 -35.28
N GLY A 377 -9.25 -17.30 -34.80
CA GLY A 377 -8.78 -18.41 -35.64
C GLY A 377 -7.37 -18.93 -35.33
N LEU A 378 -6.57 -18.21 -34.52
CA LEU A 378 -5.23 -18.68 -34.11
C LEU A 378 -5.16 -19.24 -32.68
N SER A 379 -6.28 -19.37 -31.97
CA SER A 379 -6.30 -19.82 -30.58
C SER A 379 -5.93 -21.30 -30.37
N ASN A 380 -5.74 -22.09 -31.43
CA ASN A 380 -5.43 -23.53 -31.32
C ASN A 380 -4.09 -23.97 -31.94
N ALA A 381 -3.21 -23.08 -32.42
CA ALA A 381 -2.01 -23.53 -33.16
C ALA A 381 -0.70 -22.75 -32.91
N ALA A 382 -0.60 -21.97 -31.83
CA ALA A 382 0.69 -21.41 -31.43
C ALA A 382 0.85 -21.46 -29.90
N SER A 383 0.93 -22.69 -29.37
CA SER A 383 1.70 -22.96 -28.17
C SER A 383 3.14 -22.51 -28.43
N SER A 384 3.44 -21.25 -28.12
CA SER A 384 4.81 -20.86 -27.84
C SER A 384 5.31 -21.79 -26.72
N PRO A 385 6.40 -22.55 -26.89
CA PRO A 385 6.80 -23.60 -25.95
C PRO A 385 7.50 -23.02 -24.70
N THR A 386 7.00 -21.90 -24.18
CA THR A 386 7.64 -21.17 -23.07
C THR A 386 6.73 -20.98 -21.85
N VAL A 387 5.48 -21.46 -21.90
CA VAL A 387 4.55 -21.41 -20.74
C VAL A 387 4.30 -22.84 -20.23
N LEU A 388 5.37 -23.53 -19.81
CA LEU A 388 5.28 -24.87 -19.22
C LEU A 388 5.99 -24.99 -17.87
N LEU A 389 5.99 -23.94 -17.05
CA LEU A 389 6.41 -24.06 -15.65
C LEU A 389 5.62 -23.10 -14.74
N GLU A 390 4.34 -23.42 -14.50
CA GLU A 390 3.68 -23.27 -13.20
C GLU A 390 2.29 -23.94 -13.26
N PRO A 391 2.01 -24.96 -12.43
CA PRO A 391 0.71 -25.65 -12.42
C PRO A 391 -0.31 -24.95 -11.50
N ASN A 392 -0.34 -23.61 -11.47
CA ASN A 392 -1.38 -22.85 -10.76
C ASN A 392 -1.89 -21.70 -11.64
N PHE A 393 -3.00 -21.95 -12.33
CA PHE A 393 -4.01 -20.95 -12.74
C PHE A 393 -3.48 -19.57 -13.16
N VAL A 394 -2.94 -19.45 -14.38
CA VAL A 394 -2.90 -18.16 -15.08
C VAL A 394 -4.22 -18.05 -15.85
N PRO A 395 -5.17 -17.16 -15.47
CA PRO A 395 -6.36 -16.93 -16.26
C PRO A 395 -5.94 -16.42 -17.64
N GLY A 396 -6.55 -16.96 -18.71
CA GLY A 396 -6.23 -16.56 -20.08
C GLY A 396 -6.28 -15.03 -20.24
N ASN A 397 -5.32 -14.49 -21.01
CA ASN A 397 -5.12 -13.07 -21.37
C ASN A 397 -6.29 -12.13 -21.00
N ALA A 398 -6.36 -11.71 -19.73
CA ALA A 398 -7.33 -10.72 -19.31
C ALA A 398 -6.98 -9.38 -19.99
N MET A 399 -7.86 -8.92 -20.88
CA MET A 399 -7.70 -7.65 -21.56
C MET A 399 -8.59 -6.62 -20.86
N MET A 400 -8.01 -5.47 -20.52
CA MET A 400 -8.77 -4.34 -19.97
C MET A 400 -9.58 -3.69 -21.10
N SER A 401 -10.79 -3.23 -20.79
CA SER A 401 -11.66 -2.52 -21.72
C SER A 401 -10.93 -1.36 -22.39
N ARG A 402 -11.24 -1.16 -23.68
CA ARG A 402 -10.71 -0.10 -24.54
C ARG A 402 -11.71 1.05 -24.72
N SER A 403 -12.80 1.05 -23.95
CA SER A 403 -13.76 2.17 -23.89
C SER A 403 -13.09 3.45 -23.38
N VAL A 404 -13.48 4.61 -23.91
CA VAL A 404 -13.03 5.92 -23.40
C VAL A 404 -13.41 6.10 -21.94
N GLU A 405 -14.55 5.53 -21.51
CA GLU A 405 -15.00 5.73 -20.15
C GLU A 405 -14.08 5.06 -19.11
N ALA A 406 -13.34 4.02 -19.52
CA ALA A 406 -12.42 3.24 -18.68
C ALA A 406 -11.02 3.86 -18.55
N VAL A 407 -10.74 4.92 -19.31
CA VAL A 407 -9.41 5.54 -19.43
C VAL A 407 -8.89 6.01 -18.08
N GLY A 408 -9.69 6.77 -17.31
CA GLY A 408 -9.25 7.28 -16.01
C GLY A 408 -8.79 6.17 -15.08
N VAL A 409 -9.61 5.14 -14.90
CA VAL A 409 -9.29 4.02 -14.00
C VAL A 409 -8.13 3.18 -14.55
N ARG A 410 -8.07 2.91 -15.85
CA ARG A 410 -6.95 2.19 -16.48
C ARG A 410 -5.62 2.90 -16.21
N PHE A 411 -5.52 4.19 -16.53
CA PHE A 411 -4.27 4.91 -16.37
C PHE A 411 -3.95 5.27 -14.92
N ARG A 412 -4.94 5.39 -14.04
CA ARG A 412 -4.72 5.41 -12.58
C ARG A 412 -4.04 4.14 -12.11
N LEU A 413 -4.57 2.98 -12.52
CA LEU A 413 -4.04 1.67 -12.17
C LEU A 413 -2.58 1.52 -12.64
N LEU A 414 -2.33 1.81 -13.92
CA LEU A 414 -0.99 1.78 -14.51
C LEU A 414 -0.03 2.76 -13.84
N ASN A 415 -0.50 3.94 -13.44
CA ASN A 415 0.30 4.91 -12.70
C ASN A 415 0.69 4.41 -11.32
N CYS A 416 -0.22 3.74 -10.60
CA CYS A 416 0.10 3.14 -9.31
C CYS A 416 1.20 2.08 -9.44
N VAL A 417 1.12 1.20 -10.45
CA VAL A 417 2.16 0.19 -10.71
C VAL A 417 3.49 0.84 -11.04
N LEU A 418 3.47 1.87 -11.90
CA LEU A 418 4.69 2.53 -12.32
C LEU A 418 5.38 3.24 -11.16
N SER A 419 4.62 3.94 -10.31
CA SER A 419 5.14 4.56 -9.08
C SER A 419 5.71 3.52 -8.11
N MET A 420 5.08 2.34 -7.98
CA MET A 420 5.59 1.24 -7.16
C MET A 420 6.90 0.68 -7.71
N ILE A 421 7.03 0.49 -9.03
CA ILE A 421 8.29 0.05 -9.66
C ILE A 421 9.41 1.08 -9.45
N GLN A 422 9.07 2.37 -9.58
CA GLN A 422 9.99 3.49 -9.37
C GLN A 422 10.39 3.64 -7.88
N GLY A 423 9.58 3.12 -6.97
CA GLY A 423 9.91 2.97 -5.57
C GLY A 423 10.97 1.88 -5.32
N ASP A 424 11.61 1.96 -4.15
CA ASP A 424 12.56 0.95 -3.68
C ASP A 424 11.84 -0.23 -2.97
N SER A 425 10.51 -0.35 -3.09
CA SER A 425 9.71 -1.37 -2.38
C SER A 425 9.91 -2.80 -2.91
N LEU A 426 10.20 -2.97 -4.20
CA LEU A 426 10.40 -4.29 -4.80
C LEU A 426 11.87 -4.73 -4.70
N SER A 427 12.12 -5.86 -4.05
CA SER A 427 13.46 -6.41 -3.84
C SER A 427 14.05 -7.08 -5.10
N SER A 428 13.20 -7.56 -6.02
CA SER A 428 13.63 -8.28 -7.22
C SER A 428 13.62 -7.42 -8.48
N GLN A 429 14.79 -7.20 -9.09
CA GLN A 429 14.92 -6.46 -10.34
C GLN A 429 14.18 -7.13 -11.52
N LEU A 430 14.08 -8.46 -11.51
CA LEU A 430 13.39 -9.20 -12.56
C LEU A 430 11.88 -8.93 -12.54
N SER A 431 11.27 -8.86 -11.35
CA SER A 431 9.85 -8.52 -11.21
C SER A 431 9.59 -7.08 -11.67
N LYS A 432 10.47 -6.12 -11.31
CA LYS A 432 10.40 -4.73 -11.80
C LYS A 432 10.38 -4.65 -13.33
N ASN A 433 11.29 -5.34 -14.00
CA ASN A 433 11.40 -5.31 -15.46
C ASN A 433 10.19 -5.93 -16.18
N VAL A 434 9.68 -7.06 -15.65
CA VAL A 434 8.48 -7.74 -16.18
C VAL A 434 7.24 -6.87 -15.98
N LEU A 435 7.04 -6.32 -14.78
CA LEU A 435 5.92 -5.43 -14.48
C LEU A 435 5.96 -4.17 -15.35
N ARG A 436 7.14 -3.56 -15.55
CA ARG A 436 7.30 -2.40 -16.44
C ARG A 436 6.89 -2.72 -17.88
N GLN A 437 7.27 -3.89 -18.40
CA GLN A 437 6.83 -4.32 -19.73
C GLN A 437 5.32 -4.52 -19.81
N ARG A 438 4.70 -5.11 -18.78
CA ARG A 438 3.24 -5.28 -18.68
C ARG A 438 2.52 -3.94 -18.66
N VAL A 439 3.03 -2.95 -17.90
CA VAL A 439 2.48 -1.59 -17.89
C VAL A 439 2.53 -0.96 -19.28
N TYR A 440 3.66 -1.07 -19.98
CA TYR A 440 3.81 -0.52 -21.33
C TYR A 440 2.92 -1.23 -22.36
N ALA A 441 2.79 -2.55 -22.25
CA ALA A 441 1.91 -3.33 -23.12
C ALA A 441 0.44 -2.95 -22.89
N ALA A 442 0.00 -2.87 -21.62
CA ALA A 442 -1.34 -2.45 -21.27
C ALA A 442 -1.61 -0.99 -21.69
N ALA A 443 -0.64 -0.07 -21.61
CA ALA A 443 -0.81 1.28 -22.13
C ALA A 443 -1.00 1.28 -23.66
N LEU A 444 -0.16 0.53 -24.39
CA LEU A 444 -0.23 0.44 -25.85
C LEU A 444 -1.50 -0.26 -26.34
N ASP A 445 -2.01 -1.25 -25.60
CA ASP A 445 -3.23 -1.99 -25.93
C ASP A 445 -4.46 -1.07 -26.02
N TYR A 446 -4.53 0.01 -25.22
CA TYR A 446 -5.58 1.01 -25.33
C TYR A 446 -5.58 1.70 -26.70
N PHE A 447 -4.40 2.09 -27.19
CA PHE A 447 -4.24 2.81 -28.46
C PHE A 447 -4.35 1.92 -29.71
N THR A 448 -4.73 0.66 -29.57
CA THR A 448 -4.98 -0.24 -30.71
C THR A 448 -6.35 -0.03 -31.36
N VAL A 449 -7.24 0.72 -30.71
CA VAL A 449 -8.57 1.06 -31.22
C VAL A 449 -8.57 2.45 -31.84
N ALA A 450 -9.47 2.67 -32.81
CA ALA A 450 -9.66 3.99 -33.41
C ALA A 450 -9.99 5.05 -32.34
N PRO A 451 -9.59 6.32 -32.53
CA PRO A 451 -9.92 7.39 -31.61
C PRO A 451 -11.44 7.48 -31.38
N GLN A 452 -11.83 7.52 -30.13
CA GLN A 452 -13.22 7.56 -29.69
C GLN A 452 -13.53 8.93 -29.06
N THR A 453 -14.76 9.41 -29.20
CA THR A 453 -15.21 10.67 -28.58
C THR A 453 -15.54 10.47 -27.10
N PRO A 454 -15.18 11.39 -26.19
CA PRO A 454 -15.58 11.30 -24.78
C PRO A 454 -17.09 11.29 -24.60
N THR A 455 -17.58 10.32 -23.83
CA THR A 455 -19.02 10.14 -23.54
C THR A 455 -19.37 10.42 -22.07
N GLN A 456 -18.37 10.75 -21.25
CA GLN A 456 -18.46 10.99 -19.81
C GLN A 456 -19.04 12.37 -19.47
N SER A 457 -19.40 12.58 -18.20
CA SER A 457 -19.74 13.91 -17.68
C SER A 457 -18.51 14.84 -17.64
N SER A 458 -18.72 16.15 -17.66
CA SER A 458 -17.63 17.15 -17.63
C SER A 458 -16.73 17.01 -16.38
N THR A 459 -17.31 16.66 -15.23
CA THR A 459 -16.58 16.46 -13.98
C THR A 459 -15.74 15.19 -14.02
N GLN A 460 -16.29 14.07 -14.49
CA GLN A 460 -15.58 12.81 -14.63
C GLN A 460 -14.45 12.93 -15.66
N LEU A 461 -14.72 13.52 -16.83
CA LEU A 461 -13.72 13.73 -17.88
C LEU A 461 -12.54 14.57 -17.38
N ARG A 462 -12.81 15.65 -16.61
CA ARG A 462 -11.77 16.47 -16.00
C ARG A 462 -10.87 15.65 -15.07
N ASN A 463 -11.45 14.75 -14.29
CA ASN A 463 -10.69 13.88 -13.38
C ASN A 463 -9.86 12.84 -14.16
N ASP A 464 -10.42 12.26 -15.21
CA ASP A 464 -9.72 11.30 -16.08
C ASP A 464 -8.52 11.94 -16.79
N ILE A 465 -8.69 13.17 -17.30
CA ILE A 465 -7.61 13.99 -17.87
C ILE A 465 -6.52 14.25 -16.82
N LYS A 466 -6.87 14.61 -15.58
CA LYS A 466 -5.88 14.79 -14.49
C LYS A 466 -5.10 13.50 -14.24
N LEU A 467 -5.77 12.34 -14.26
CA LEU A 467 -5.13 11.03 -14.07
C LEU A 467 -4.19 10.67 -15.22
N LEU A 468 -4.56 10.98 -16.46
CA LEU A 468 -3.71 10.84 -17.64
C LEU A 468 -2.47 11.73 -17.56
N ILE A 469 -2.62 13.00 -17.18
CA ILE A 469 -1.50 13.93 -16.98
C ILE A 469 -0.56 13.39 -15.89
N ALA A 470 -1.11 12.90 -14.78
CA ALA A 470 -0.33 12.28 -13.72
C ALA A 470 0.48 11.07 -14.22
N PHE A 471 -0.16 10.16 -14.97
CA PHE A 471 0.53 9.02 -15.58
C PHE A 471 1.62 9.46 -16.56
N TRP A 472 1.34 10.46 -17.39
CA TRP A 472 2.32 11.01 -18.34
C TRP A 472 3.55 11.55 -17.62
N ASN A 473 3.37 12.30 -16.53
CA ASN A 473 4.49 12.83 -15.73
C ASN A 473 5.34 11.71 -15.11
N THR A 474 4.70 10.68 -14.53
CA THR A 474 5.38 9.51 -13.96
C THR A 474 6.14 8.73 -15.04
N LEU A 475 5.52 8.52 -16.21
CA LEU A 475 6.15 7.87 -17.36
C LEU A 475 7.30 8.71 -17.92
N PHE A 476 7.16 10.04 -17.91
CA PHE A 476 8.22 10.94 -18.33
C PHE A 476 9.43 10.85 -17.39
N ALA A 477 9.23 10.76 -16.08
CA ALA A 477 10.31 10.58 -15.11
C ALA A 477 10.99 9.19 -15.18
N ASP A 478 10.29 8.17 -15.68
CA ASP A 478 10.71 6.75 -15.67
C ASP A 478 12.09 6.48 -16.31
N VAL A 479 12.52 7.33 -17.26
CA VAL A 479 13.84 7.22 -17.91
C VAL A 479 15.01 7.26 -16.90
N LYS A 480 14.85 8.00 -15.80
CA LYS A 480 15.87 8.12 -14.75
C LYS A 480 15.98 6.80 -13.96
N TYR A 481 14.84 6.18 -13.66
CA TYR A 481 14.76 4.94 -12.91
C TYR A 481 15.26 3.75 -13.73
N ILE A 482 14.89 3.65 -15.01
CA ILE A 482 15.40 2.63 -15.93
C ILE A 482 16.92 2.66 -15.99
N LYS A 483 17.52 3.86 -16.14
CA LYS A 483 18.98 4.01 -16.16
C LYS A 483 19.58 3.58 -14.82
N LYS A 484 19.07 4.11 -13.69
CA LYS A 484 19.58 3.79 -12.35
C LYS A 484 19.57 2.28 -12.10
N GLU A 485 18.44 1.62 -12.35
CA GLU A 485 18.25 0.19 -12.10
C GLU A 485 19.13 -0.70 -13.00
N MET A 486 19.14 -0.43 -14.31
CA MET A 486 19.85 -1.30 -15.26
C MET A 486 21.37 -1.13 -15.22
N PHE A 487 21.89 0.04 -14.83
CA PHE A 487 23.33 0.23 -14.62
C PHE A 487 23.80 -0.27 -13.24
N ALA A 488 22.97 -0.17 -12.20
CA ALA A 488 23.28 -0.73 -10.88
C ALA A 488 23.51 -2.25 -10.93
N SER A 489 22.80 -2.99 -11.78
CA SER A 489 23.00 -4.44 -11.93
C SER A 489 24.34 -4.79 -12.58
N VAL A 490 24.81 -3.99 -13.54
CA VAL A 490 26.11 -4.22 -14.18
C VAL A 490 27.22 -3.98 -13.19
N ASP A 491 27.14 -2.92 -12.39
CA ASP A 491 28.16 -2.63 -11.40
C ASP A 491 28.18 -3.68 -10.27
N ALA A 492 27.03 -4.25 -9.90
CA ALA A 492 26.94 -5.38 -8.97
C ALA A 492 27.54 -6.68 -9.55
N GLU A 493 27.22 -7.04 -10.80
CA GLU A 493 27.78 -8.22 -11.48
C GLU A 493 29.29 -8.12 -11.69
N LEU A 494 29.79 -6.93 -12.04
CA LEU A 494 31.22 -6.65 -12.17
C LEU A 494 31.93 -6.75 -10.81
N ASN A 495 31.30 -6.29 -9.72
CA ASN A 495 31.85 -6.42 -8.37
C ASN A 495 31.87 -7.87 -7.86
N VAL A 496 30.87 -8.68 -8.16
CA VAL A 496 30.87 -10.12 -7.81
C VAL A 496 31.94 -10.86 -8.63
N SER A 497 32.08 -10.52 -9.91
CA SER A 497 33.10 -11.10 -10.80
C SER A 497 34.52 -10.74 -10.35
N SER A 498 34.75 -9.50 -9.90
CA SER A 498 36.05 -9.07 -9.39
C SER A 498 36.39 -9.73 -8.05
N VAL A 499 35.42 -9.91 -7.14
CA VAL A 499 35.60 -10.64 -5.88
C VAL A 499 35.88 -12.14 -6.12
N GLN A 500 35.18 -12.78 -7.07
CA GLN A 500 35.48 -14.16 -7.46
C GLN A 500 36.86 -14.31 -8.11
N GLN A 501 37.31 -13.34 -8.90
CA GLN A 501 38.66 -13.33 -9.43
C GLN A 501 39.72 -13.22 -8.32
N ILE A 502 39.54 -12.33 -7.36
CA ILE A 502 40.44 -12.17 -6.20
C ILE A 502 40.54 -13.46 -5.38
N LEU A 503 39.41 -14.13 -5.11
CA LEU A 503 39.38 -15.42 -4.41
C LEU A 503 40.05 -16.55 -5.22
N SER A 504 39.90 -16.55 -6.55
CA SER A 504 40.52 -17.55 -7.42
C SER A 504 42.03 -17.38 -7.58
N ASP A 505 42.54 -16.15 -7.46
CA ASP A 505 43.97 -15.86 -7.53
C ASP A 505 44.69 -16.17 -6.20
N GLN A 506 43.99 -16.07 -5.05
CA GLN A 506 44.54 -16.52 -3.76
C GLN A 506 44.72 -18.05 -3.68
N TYR A 507 43.91 -18.83 -4.41
CA TYR A 507 44.03 -20.30 -4.46
C TYR A 507 45.09 -20.82 -5.45
N LYS A 508 45.68 -19.95 -6.28
CA LYS A 508 46.72 -20.34 -7.25
C LYS A 508 48.15 -20.17 -6.72
N SER A 509 48.32 -19.65 -5.51
CA SER A 509 49.64 -19.42 -4.91
C SER A 509 49.89 -20.36 -3.73
N GLU A 510 49.89 -21.67 -3.98
CA GLU A 510 50.66 -22.70 -3.23
C GLU A 510 50.26 -24.10 -3.72
N SER A 511 50.97 -24.64 -4.72
CA SER A 511 51.19 -26.08 -4.82
C SER A 511 52.31 -26.41 -5.81
N ILE A 512 53.53 -26.47 -5.29
CA ILE A 512 54.58 -27.33 -5.85
C ILE A 512 54.93 -28.36 -4.77
N LEU A 513 54.70 -29.64 -5.15
CA LEU A 513 55.22 -30.90 -4.60
C LEU A 513 54.46 -31.64 -3.47
N ASN A 514 53.86 -32.75 -3.93
CA ASN A 514 53.95 -34.13 -3.41
C ASN A 514 52.97 -34.70 -2.36
N ASN A 515 52.33 -35.78 -2.84
CA ASN A 515 52.08 -37.09 -2.21
C ASN A 515 50.92 -37.33 -1.23
N ARG A 516 49.91 -38.02 -1.78
CA ARG A 516 49.32 -39.32 -1.39
C ARG A 516 49.40 -39.79 0.09
N ALA A 517 48.20 -40.10 0.57
CA ALA A 517 47.75 -41.27 1.36
C ALA A 517 47.50 -41.11 2.87
N ASP A 518 46.42 -41.80 3.28
CA ASP A 518 45.91 -42.17 4.62
C ASP A 518 45.25 -41.05 5.46
N ALA A 519 43.92 -41.05 5.65
CA ALA A 519 43.02 -41.99 6.33
C ALA A 519 42.82 -41.66 7.83
N GLN A 520 41.63 -41.09 8.08
CA GLN A 520 40.78 -41.23 9.27
C GLN A 520 41.13 -40.54 10.60
N THR A 521 40.08 -39.89 11.14
CA THR A 521 39.72 -39.72 12.56
C THR A 521 40.06 -38.37 13.19
N TRP A 522 39.19 -37.63 13.90
CA TRP A 522 37.74 -37.52 14.11
C TRP A 522 37.57 -36.32 15.10
N HIS A 523 36.43 -35.61 15.02
CA HIS A 523 35.78 -34.74 16.04
C HIS A 523 36.33 -33.35 16.46
N ALA A 524 35.53 -32.30 16.16
CA ALA A 524 34.63 -31.59 17.11
C ALA A 524 34.02 -30.34 16.40
N ALA A 525 32.74 -30.33 15.97
CA ALA A 525 31.53 -29.84 16.68
C ALA A 525 31.56 -28.31 16.99
N ALA A 526 30.55 -27.47 16.73
CA ALA A 526 29.11 -27.71 16.71
C ALA A 526 28.28 -26.64 15.94
N SER A 527 27.15 -27.13 15.38
CA SER A 527 25.80 -26.53 15.32
C SER A 527 25.56 -25.11 14.80
N THR A 528 24.89 -25.02 13.65
CA THR A 528 23.65 -24.22 13.56
C THR A 528 22.66 -24.89 12.61
N SER A 529 21.39 -24.83 13.02
CA SER A 529 20.24 -25.63 12.63
C SER A 529 19.72 -25.42 11.20
N THR A 530 19.39 -26.54 10.57
CA THR A 530 18.44 -26.77 9.50
C THR A 530 17.13 -25.99 9.63
N ASN A 531 16.79 -25.19 8.61
CA ASN A 531 15.44 -25.01 8.08
C ASN A 531 15.56 -24.84 6.56
N TRP A 532 15.63 -25.97 5.84
CA TRP A 532 15.59 -26.01 4.39
C TRP A 532 14.13 -26.10 3.93
N ILE A 533 13.57 -24.98 3.48
CA ILE A 533 12.56 -25.01 2.42
C ILE A 533 13.33 -24.73 1.14
N THR A 534 13.74 -25.82 0.48
CA THR A 534 14.31 -25.79 -0.85
C THR A 534 13.23 -25.37 -1.84
N VAL A 535 13.09 -24.06 -2.08
CA VAL A 535 12.48 -23.60 -3.32
C VAL A 535 13.44 -24.00 -4.43
N VAL A 536 13.03 -24.99 -5.22
CA VAL A 536 13.78 -25.53 -6.34
C VAL A 536 14.11 -24.38 -7.30
N ALA A 537 15.34 -23.89 -7.16
CA ALA A 537 15.93 -22.89 -8.01
C ALA A 537 16.06 -23.47 -9.43
N SER A 538 15.23 -22.99 -10.35
CA SER A 538 15.49 -23.06 -11.80
C SER A 538 16.61 -22.07 -12.22
N GLN A 539 17.65 -21.95 -11.39
CA GLN A 539 18.80 -21.05 -11.60
C GLN A 539 19.70 -21.44 -12.78
N GLY A 540 19.41 -22.53 -13.49
CA GLY A 540 20.20 -22.96 -14.65
C GLY A 540 19.75 -22.44 -16.02
N LYS A 541 18.56 -21.82 -16.16
CA LYS A 541 17.96 -21.61 -17.50
C LYS A 541 17.41 -20.22 -17.82
N ALA A 542 17.35 -19.29 -16.88
CA ALA A 542 16.98 -17.89 -17.19
C ALA A 542 18.00 -17.19 -18.11
N SER A 543 19.27 -17.60 -18.08
CA SER A 543 20.32 -17.10 -18.98
C SER A 543 20.20 -17.60 -20.43
N ALA A 544 19.25 -18.50 -20.71
CA ALA A 544 19.01 -19.07 -22.04
C ALA A 544 17.86 -18.39 -22.80
N LEU A 545 16.91 -17.74 -22.11
CA LEU A 545 15.73 -17.12 -22.74
C LEU A 545 15.99 -15.75 -23.40
N GLN A 546 17.15 -15.15 -23.17
CA GLN A 546 17.65 -14.00 -23.96
C GLN A 546 18.59 -14.41 -25.11
N ARG A 547 18.80 -15.72 -25.33
CA ARG A 547 19.87 -16.23 -26.21
C ARG A 547 19.39 -16.69 -27.59
N SER A 548 18.09 -16.63 -27.89
CA SER A 548 17.53 -17.24 -29.11
C SER A 548 17.40 -16.33 -30.33
N THR A 549 17.90 -15.08 -30.32
CA THR A 549 17.83 -14.20 -31.50
C THR A 549 19.17 -13.78 -32.10
N LEU A 550 20.32 -14.19 -31.57
CA LEU A 550 21.61 -13.87 -32.19
C LEU A 550 22.60 -15.03 -32.01
N SER A 551 22.84 -15.76 -33.11
CA SER A 551 24.01 -16.60 -33.31
C SER A 551 25.27 -15.72 -33.30
N CYS A 552 25.92 -15.56 -32.15
CA CYS A 552 27.30 -15.07 -32.07
C CYS A 552 28.04 -15.55 -30.81
N ASP A 553 29.33 -15.81 -31.04
CA ASP A 553 30.38 -16.42 -30.21
C ASP A 553 30.46 -15.88 -28.74
N PRO A 554 30.53 -16.73 -27.70
CA PRO A 554 30.48 -16.30 -26.30
C PRO A 554 31.72 -15.56 -25.75
N ARG A 555 32.75 -15.28 -26.55
CA ARG A 555 34.05 -14.77 -26.04
C ARG A 555 34.21 -13.24 -26.01
N ARG A 556 33.21 -12.45 -26.39
CA ARG A 556 33.23 -10.97 -26.29
C ARG A 556 31.84 -10.37 -26.08
N ARG A 557 31.19 -10.62 -24.93
CA ARG A 557 30.02 -9.83 -24.52
C ARG A 557 30.49 -8.63 -23.72
N ASP A 558 30.24 -7.43 -24.21
CA ASP A 558 30.27 -6.22 -23.39
C ASP A 558 28.93 -6.12 -22.65
N PRO A 559 28.88 -6.44 -21.34
CA PRO A 559 27.65 -6.41 -20.56
C PRO A 559 27.03 -5.00 -20.51
N ARG A 560 27.84 -3.93 -20.63
CA ARG A 560 27.32 -2.55 -20.70
C ARG A 560 26.62 -2.30 -22.04
N GLY A 561 27.15 -2.83 -23.13
CA GLY A 561 26.56 -2.68 -24.48
C GLY A 561 25.19 -3.35 -24.63
N ASP A 562 24.97 -4.51 -24.01
CA ASP A 562 23.68 -5.19 -24.05
C ASP A 562 22.61 -4.52 -23.17
N VAL A 563 23.02 -3.96 -22.03
CA VAL A 563 22.15 -3.12 -21.20
C VAL A 563 21.74 -1.84 -21.94
N GLU A 564 22.67 -1.18 -22.64
CA GLU A 564 22.34 0.03 -23.40
C GLU A 564 21.31 -0.23 -24.51
N LYS A 565 21.37 -1.40 -25.17
CA LYS A 565 20.36 -1.82 -26.17
C LYS A 565 18.99 -2.01 -25.52
N GLN A 566 18.92 -2.63 -24.34
CA GLN A 566 17.65 -2.81 -23.63
C GLN A 566 17.07 -1.47 -23.18
N VAL A 567 17.89 -0.57 -22.62
CA VAL A 567 17.48 0.80 -22.26
C VAL A 567 16.92 1.54 -23.48
N LYS A 568 17.54 1.40 -24.66
CA LYS A 568 17.03 1.98 -25.92
C LYS A 568 15.66 1.42 -26.29
N LEU A 569 15.42 0.12 -26.12
CA LEU A 569 14.13 -0.51 -26.41
C LEU A 569 13.01 0.01 -25.49
N TYR A 570 13.25 0.07 -24.18
CA TYR A 570 12.30 0.65 -23.22
C TYR A 570 12.02 2.11 -23.53
N ASN A 571 13.05 2.91 -23.84
CA ASN A 571 12.89 4.32 -24.20
C ASN A 571 12.08 4.51 -25.49
N LYS A 572 12.25 3.64 -26.50
CA LYS A 572 11.46 3.70 -27.73
C LYS A 572 9.97 3.47 -27.45
N ARG A 573 9.63 2.45 -26.65
CA ARG A 573 8.23 2.16 -26.25
C ARG A 573 7.65 3.28 -25.39
N ARG A 574 8.41 3.78 -24.40
CA ARG A 574 8.05 4.92 -23.57
C ARG A 574 7.75 6.16 -24.41
N ASN A 575 8.62 6.53 -25.34
CA ASN A 575 8.43 7.71 -26.19
C ASN A 575 7.19 7.59 -27.08
N LEU A 576 6.90 6.38 -27.57
CA LEU A 576 5.68 6.11 -28.34
C LEU A 576 4.42 6.32 -27.49
N ILE A 577 4.40 5.78 -26.27
CA ILE A 577 3.27 5.96 -25.34
C ILE A 577 3.09 7.44 -24.97
N LEU A 578 4.19 8.16 -24.70
CA LEU A 578 4.14 9.60 -24.42
C LEU A 578 3.53 10.39 -25.59
N ALA A 579 3.89 10.05 -26.83
CA ALA A 579 3.32 10.70 -28.02
C ALA A 579 1.82 10.39 -28.19
N PHE A 580 1.41 9.15 -27.95
CA PHE A 580 -0.01 8.76 -28.03
C PHE A 580 -0.87 9.42 -26.96
N ILE A 581 -0.37 9.56 -25.72
CA ILE A 581 -1.08 10.29 -24.66
C ILE A 581 -1.20 11.77 -25.00
N VAL A 582 -0.15 12.39 -25.57
CA VAL A 582 -0.24 13.80 -26.01
C VAL A 582 -1.28 13.96 -27.12
N SER A 583 -1.43 12.97 -28.00
CA SER A 583 -2.43 12.97 -29.08
C SER A 583 -3.86 12.74 -28.58
N PHE A 584 -4.05 12.39 -27.31
CA PHE A 584 -5.35 12.25 -26.66
C PHE A 584 -5.91 13.58 -26.17
N PHE A 585 -5.02 14.54 -25.84
CA PHE A 585 -5.39 15.93 -25.53
C PHE A 585 -5.59 16.73 -26.82
#